data_AF-A0AAV9A6Z5-F1
#
_entry.id   AF-A0AAV9A6Z5-F1
#
_cell.length_a   1.000
_cell.length_b   1.000
_cell.length_c   1.000
_cell.angle_alpha   90.00
_cell.angle_beta   90.00
_cell.angle_gamma   90.00
#
_symmetry.space_group_name_H-M   'P 1'
#
loop_
_entity.id
_entity.type
_entity.pdbx_description
1 polymer ?
#
loop_
_entity_poly.entity_id
_entity_poly.type
_entity_poly.pdbx_seq_one_letter_code
_entity_poly.pdbx_strand_id
1 'polypeptide(L)'
;MAAKWAQKSVVIPPQRRGCHLVTPKVQGNSAPWKHTIEGPDDMPAHIKSSMFGCSLTIPITDGRLNMGTWQGIWLCEHRDHGTARKVVVTLNGV
;
A
#
# COMPACT_ATOMS: atom_id res chain seq x y z
N MET A 1 -3.18 -14.35 29.72
CA MET A 1 -2.86 -12.94 29.40
C MET A 1 -3.84 -12.45 28.35
N ALA A 2 -4.36 -11.23 28.44
CA ALA A 2 -5.21 -10.67 27.38
C ALA A 2 -4.32 -10.24 26.21
N ALA A 3 -4.71 -10.58 24.97
CA ALA A 3 -3.99 -10.17 23.77
C ALA A 3 -3.96 -8.64 23.69
N LYS A 4 -2.75 -8.05 23.72
CA LYS A 4 -2.57 -6.60 23.62
C LYS A 4 -2.48 -6.22 22.15
N TRP A 5 -3.64 -5.93 21.56
CA TRP A 5 -3.70 -5.32 20.24
C TRP A 5 -3.69 -3.78 20.34
N ALA A 6 -3.17 -3.12 19.32
CA ALA A 6 -3.23 -1.68 19.16
C ALA A 6 -3.42 -1.33 17.68
N GLN A 7 -4.25 -0.34 17.37
CA GLN A 7 -4.55 0.05 16.00
C GLN A 7 -4.36 1.56 15.81
N LYS A 8 -3.72 1.96 14.72
CA LYS A 8 -3.58 3.36 14.33
C LYS A 8 -3.83 3.52 12.83
N SER A 9 -4.48 4.62 12.46
CA SER A 9 -4.59 5.04 11.06
C SER A 9 -3.58 6.15 10.78
N VAL A 10 -2.97 6.10 9.59
CA VAL A 10 -2.14 7.18 9.03
C VAL A 10 -2.77 7.61 7.71
N VAL A 11 -2.90 8.92 7.49
CA VAL A 11 -3.35 9.47 6.22
C VAL A 11 -2.12 9.94 5.45
N ILE A 12 -1.91 9.38 4.27
CA ILE A 12 -0.86 9.75 3.33
C ILE A 12 -1.48 10.73 2.31
N PRO A 13 -0.91 11.94 2.12
CA PRO A 13 -1.45 12.92 1.18
C PRO A 13 -1.37 12.42 -0.27
N PRO A 14 -2.20 12.94 -1.19
CA PRO A 14 -2.20 12.55 -2.60
C PRO A 14 -0.80 12.48 -3.21
N GLN A 15 -0.47 11.36 -3.84
CA GLN A 15 0.76 11.19 -4.63
C GLN A 15 0.40 10.93 -6.09
N ARG A 16 1.33 11.25 -7.01
CA ARG A 16 1.23 10.85 -8.43
C ARG A 16 1.54 9.37 -8.56
N ARG A 17 0.85 8.64 -9.46
CA ARG A 17 1.12 7.23 -9.81
C ARG A 17 2.60 6.82 -9.63
N GLY A 18 2.85 5.86 -8.75
CA GLY A 18 4.20 5.51 -8.32
C GLY A 18 4.21 4.33 -7.35
N CYS A 19 5.32 3.60 -7.31
CA CYS A 19 5.69 2.92 -6.07
C CYS A 19 6.35 3.98 -5.18
N HIS A 20 5.67 4.36 -4.11
CA HIS A 20 6.22 5.21 -3.05
C HIS A 20 6.63 4.28 -1.91
N LEU A 21 7.90 4.30 -1.50
CA LEU A 21 8.18 3.93 -0.11
C LEU A 21 7.51 4.98 0.79
N VAL A 22 7.86 4.95 2.06
CA VAL A 22 7.86 6.15 2.91
C VAL A 22 9.01 7.14 2.50
N THR A 23 9.46 7.07 1.22
CA THR A 23 10.48 7.77 0.38
C THR A 23 10.21 7.37 -1.11
N PRO A 24 10.94 7.79 -2.18
CA PRO A 24 10.44 7.62 -3.57
C PRO A 24 11.30 6.81 -4.59
N LYS A 25 10.69 6.00 -5.49
CA LYS A 25 10.75 6.11 -6.98
C LYS A 25 10.19 4.92 -7.83
N VAL A 26 9.69 5.29 -9.04
CA VAL A 26 9.38 4.52 -10.30
C VAL A 26 7.96 3.91 -10.50
N GLN A 27 7.38 4.12 -11.71
CA GLN A 27 6.32 3.32 -12.36
C GLN A 27 6.31 3.54 -13.90
N GLY A 28 5.53 2.73 -14.65
CA GLY A 28 5.33 2.83 -16.11
C GLY A 28 3.91 2.38 -16.54
N ASN A 29 3.54 2.61 -17.82
CA ASN A 29 2.13 2.65 -18.25
C ASN A 29 1.85 2.00 -19.63
N SER A 30 1.37 0.76 -19.68
CA SER A 30 0.99 0.05 -20.92
C SER A 30 0.11 -1.20 -20.69
N ALA A 31 -1.22 -1.06 -20.55
CA ALA A 31 -2.14 -2.20 -20.35
C ALA A 31 -3.50 -2.01 -21.08
N PRO A 32 -4.09 -3.07 -21.69
CA PRO A 32 -5.23 -2.96 -22.61
C PRO A 32 -6.61 -3.11 -21.93
N TRP A 33 -6.82 -2.48 -20.76
CA TRP A 33 -8.06 -2.64 -19.96
C TRP A 33 -8.73 -1.28 -19.70
N LYS A 34 -10.06 -1.17 -19.89
CA LYS A 34 -10.80 0.10 -19.82
C LYS A 34 -12.03 -0.03 -18.91
N HIS A 35 -12.15 0.85 -17.90
CA HIS A 35 -13.38 0.93 -17.10
C HIS A 35 -14.48 1.59 -17.93
N THR A 36 -15.71 1.07 -17.83
CA THR A 36 -16.87 1.62 -18.54
C THR A 36 -17.43 2.89 -17.88
N ILE A 37 -17.16 3.10 -16.57
CA ILE A 37 -17.80 4.15 -15.75
C ILE A 37 -16.85 4.99 -14.88
N GLU A 38 -15.61 4.55 -14.63
CA GLU A 38 -14.67 5.22 -13.70
C GLU A 38 -13.44 5.83 -14.39
N GLY A 39 -13.47 5.86 -15.74
CA GLY A 39 -12.41 6.43 -16.56
C GLY A 39 -11.24 5.47 -16.85
N PRO A 40 -10.25 5.93 -17.63
CA PRO A 40 -9.15 5.09 -18.13
C PRO A 40 -8.10 4.74 -17.06
N ASP A 41 -8.11 5.42 -15.90
CA ASP A 41 -7.12 5.30 -14.83
C ASP A 41 -7.48 4.23 -13.79
N ASP A 42 -8.78 3.99 -13.53
CA ASP A 42 -9.22 3.06 -12.47
C ASP A 42 -9.06 1.58 -12.83
N MET A 43 -9.42 1.13 -14.03
CA MET A 43 -9.34 -0.31 -14.37
C MET A 43 -7.92 -0.88 -14.27
N PRO A 44 -6.88 -0.20 -14.80
CA PRO A 44 -5.50 -0.62 -14.57
C PRO A 44 -5.10 -0.58 -13.08
N ALA A 45 -5.66 0.32 -12.28
CA ALA A 45 -5.39 0.42 -10.85
C ALA A 45 -6.01 -0.73 -10.04
N HIS A 46 -7.26 -1.11 -10.33
CA HIS A 46 -7.92 -2.28 -9.74
C HIS A 46 -7.14 -3.57 -10.01
N ILE A 47 -6.74 -3.83 -11.26
CA ILE A 47 -5.98 -5.03 -11.62
C ILE A 47 -4.64 -5.06 -10.87
N LYS A 48 -3.88 -3.96 -10.88
CA LYS A 48 -2.60 -3.87 -10.15
C LYS A 48 -2.79 -4.09 -8.65
N SER A 49 -3.80 -3.47 -8.02
CA SER A 49 -4.06 -3.62 -6.58
C SER A 49 -4.44 -5.06 -6.20
N SER A 50 -5.16 -5.78 -7.06
CA SER A 50 -5.50 -7.19 -6.84
C SER A 50 -4.29 -8.13 -7.03
N MET A 51 -3.35 -7.78 -7.93
CA MET A 51 -2.13 -8.55 -8.15
C MET A 51 -1.07 -8.35 -7.06
N PHE A 52 -0.86 -7.12 -6.58
CA PHE A 52 0.12 -6.83 -5.54
C PHE A 52 -0.42 -7.02 -4.12
N GLY A 53 -1.74 -7.03 -3.94
CA GLY A 53 -2.40 -7.04 -2.64
C GLY A 53 -2.48 -5.65 -1.99
N CYS A 54 -3.43 -5.49 -1.07
CA CYS A 54 -3.72 -4.24 -0.37
C CYS A 54 -3.33 -4.22 1.12
N SER A 55 -2.69 -5.30 1.61
CA SER A 55 -2.29 -5.47 3.01
C SER A 55 -1.01 -6.29 3.13
N LEU A 56 -0.24 -6.06 4.20
CA LEU A 56 0.96 -6.82 4.53
C LEU A 56 0.89 -7.28 5.99
N THR A 57 1.32 -8.51 6.25
CA THR A 57 1.55 -9.05 7.60
C THR A 57 3.05 -9.15 7.81
N ILE A 58 3.58 -8.41 8.78
CA ILE A 58 5.03 -8.34 9.05
C ILE A 58 5.27 -8.85 10.47
N PRO A 59 6.11 -9.89 10.68
CA PRO A 59 6.41 -10.37 12.01
C PRO A 59 7.14 -9.31 12.85
N ILE A 60 6.97 -9.37 14.16
CA ILE A 60 7.66 -8.50 15.12
C ILE A 60 8.47 -9.38 16.06
N THR A 61 9.73 -9.03 16.26
CA THR A 61 10.66 -9.75 17.14
C THR A 61 11.43 -8.71 17.94
N ASP A 62 11.51 -8.89 19.25
CA ASP A 62 12.16 -7.96 20.20
C ASP A 62 11.76 -6.49 20.02
N GLY A 63 10.47 -6.25 19.77
CA GLY A 63 9.89 -4.91 19.57
C GLY A 63 10.23 -4.26 18.23
N ARG A 64 10.84 -4.98 17.28
CA ARG A 64 11.22 -4.49 15.95
C ARG A 64 10.51 -5.25 14.84
N LEU A 65 10.25 -4.58 13.71
CA LEU A 65 9.79 -5.26 12.50
C LEU A 65 10.87 -6.24 12.04
N ASN A 66 10.53 -7.52 11.93
CA ASN A 66 11.44 -8.56 11.50
C ASN A 66 11.46 -8.59 9.96
N MET A 67 12.38 -7.80 9.40
CA MET A 67 12.52 -7.57 7.96
C MET A 67 13.98 -7.79 7.55
N GLY A 68 14.19 -8.38 6.37
CA GLY A 68 15.52 -8.53 5.78
C GLY A 68 16.09 -7.18 5.33
N THR A 69 17.43 -7.10 5.22
CA THR A 69 18.21 -5.88 4.90
C THR A 69 17.70 -5.06 3.71
N TRP A 70 17.08 -5.71 2.72
CA TRP A 70 16.60 -5.10 1.48
C TRP A 70 15.07 -5.03 1.36
N GLN A 71 14.33 -5.40 2.41
CA GLN A 71 12.87 -5.29 2.42
C GLN A 71 12.44 -3.89 2.83
N GLY A 72 11.36 -3.40 2.21
CA GLY A 72 10.75 -2.11 2.52
C GLY A 72 9.23 -2.18 2.43
N ILE A 73 8.54 -1.27 3.11
CA ILE A 73 7.08 -1.13 3.04
C ILE A 73 6.77 0.00 2.05
N TRP A 74 5.91 -0.30 1.07
CA TRP A 74 5.57 0.59 -0.03
C TRP A 74 4.06 0.81 -0.11
N LEU A 75 3.65 2.04 -0.41
CA LEU A 75 2.32 2.34 -0.95
C LEU A 75 2.45 2.48 -2.46
N CYS A 76 1.85 1.55 -3.19
CA CYS A 76 1.80 1.59 -4.64
C CYS A 76 0.56 2.39 -5.08
N GLU A 77 0.75 3.67 -5.39
CA GLU A 77 -0.32 4.46 -6.00
C GLU A 77 -0.42 4.06 -7.47
N HIS A 78 -1.55 3.49 -7.84
CA HIS A 78 -1.77 3.03 -9.21
C HIS A 78 -2.54 4.04 -10.06
N ARG A 79 -3.10 5.10 -9.46
CA ARG A 79 -3.83 6.16 -10.15
C ARG A 79 -2.95 7.36 -10.50
N ASP A 80 -3.11 7.90 -11.70
CA ASP A 80 -2.49 9.17 -12.11
C ASP A 80 -3.02 10.33 -11.25
N HIS A 81 -4.30 10.29 -10.90
CA HIS A 81 -4.98 11.29 -10.07
C HIS A 81 -5.49 10.67 -8.75
N GLY A 82 -4.55 10.19 -7.93
CA GLY A 82 -4.84 9.65 -6.60
C GLY A 82 -5.40 10.70 -5.63
N THR A 83 -6.29 10.28 -4.75
CA THR A 83 -6.71 11.03 -3.55
C THR A 83 -5.91 10.57 -2.33
N ALA A 84 -6.07 11.24 -1.18
CA ALA A 84 -5.37 10.84 0.05
C ALA A 84 -5.67 9.36 0.39
N ARG A 85 -4.67 8.64 0.88
CA ARG A 85 -4.77 7.21 1.23
C ARG A 85 -4.74 7.02 2.74
N LYS A 86 -5.72 6.31 3.29
CA LYS A 86 -5.75 5.94 4.71
C LYS A 86 -5.16 4.54 4.87
N VAL A 87 -3.96 4.46 5.45
CA VAL A 87 -3.33 3.18 5.81
C VAL A 87 -3.69 2.85 7.26
N VAL A 88 -4.09 1.61 7.51
CA VAL A 88 -4.38 1.10 8.84
C VAL A 88 -3.26 0.17 9.27
N VAL A 89 -2.68 0.44 10.43
CA VAL A 89 -1.67 -0.42 11.08
C VAL A 89 -2.30 -1.03 12.31
N THR A 90 -2.33 -2.36 12.37
CA THR A 90 -2.77 -3.12 13.54
C THR A 90 -1.60 -3.95 14.07
N LEU A 91 -1.23 -3.69 15.31
CA LEU A 91 -0.31 -4.54 16.09
C LEU A 91 -1.17 -5.56 16.84
N ASN A 92 -0.81 -6.84 16.77
CA ASN A 92 -1.47 -7.93 17.49
C ASN A 92 -0.41 -8.97 17.87
N GLY A 93 -0.51 -9.50 19.09
CA GLY A 93 0.49 -10.39 19.70
C GLY A 93 0.16 -10.71 21.15
N VAL A 94 1.07 -11.43 21.79
CA VAL A 94 1.02 -11.83 23.21
C VAL A 94 2.00 -11.00 24.02
#